data_AF-A0AAD0YVL7-F1
#
_entry.id   AF-A0AAD0YVL7-F1
#
_cell.length_a   1.000
_cell.length_b   1.000
_cell.length_c   1.000
_cell.angle_alpha   90.00
_cell.angle_beta   90.00
_cell.angle_gamma   90.00
#
_symmetry.space_group_name_H-M   'P 1'
#
loop_
_entity.id
_entity.type
_entity.pdbx_description
1 polymer ?
#
loop_
_entity_poly.entity_id
_entity_poly.type
_entity_poly.pdbx_seq_one_letter_code
_entity_poly.pdbx_strand_id
1 'polypeptide(L)' 'MTDFYIVYLFTDGSGKHSVDFNDIEVIPGHLLFMIQGQVHHFDPLETYDGANHCFYGRLFLQI' A
#
# COMPACT_ATOMS: atom_id res chain seq x y z
N MET A 1 -4.78 -12.81 2.85
CA MET A 1 -5.45 -11.85 3.75
C MET A 1 -4.48 -11.49 4.83
N THR A 2 -4.23 -10.21 5.04
CA THR A 2 -3.36 -9.70 6.10
C THR A 2 -4.16 -9.43 7.36
N ASP A 3 -3.58 -9.68 8.54
CA ASP A 3 -4.16 -9.41 9.85
C ASP A 3 -3.60 -8.13 10.49
N PHE A 4 -2.93 -7.29 9.68
CA PHE A 4 -2.33 -6.01 10.05
C PHE A 4 -2.75 -4.89 9.08
N TYR A 5 -2.63 -3.64 9.53
CA TYR A 5 -2.77 -2.46 8.69
C TYR A 5 -1.45 -2.18 7.98
N ILE A 6 -1.52 -1.60 6.78
CA ILE A 6 -0.33 -1.20 6.00
C ILE A 6 -0.44 0.27 5.64
N VAL A 7 0.64 1.01 5.87
CA VAL A 7 0.89 2.31 5.22
C VAL A 7 2.04 2.11 4.25
N TYR A 8 1.81 2.36 2.97
CA TYR A 8 2.82 2.26 1.93
C TYR A 8 3.07 3.65 1.34
N LEU A 9 4.31 4.11 1.38
CA LEU A 9 4.76 5.32 0.72
C LEU A 9 5.52 4.93 -0.55
N PHE A 10 4.97 5.27 -1.71
CA PHE A 10 5.65 5.08 -2.99
C PHE A 10 6.74 6.14 -3.16
N THR A 11 7.95 5.75 -3.53
CA THR A 11 9.12 6.64 -3.61
C THR A 11 9.79 6.66 -4.98
N ASP A 12 9.54 5.66 -5.81
CA ASP A 12 10.09 5.59 -7.17
C ASP A 12 9.12 4.86 -8.11
N GLY A 13 9.33 5.03 -9.42
CA GLY A 13 8.56 4.42 -10.49
C GLY A 13 7.09 4.83 -10.54
N SER A 14 6.32 4.19 -11.41
CA SER A 14 4.88 4.38 -11.52
C SER A 14 4.21 3.09 -11.99
N GLY A 15 2.91 2.98 -11.75
CA GLY A 15 2.15 1.83 -12.24
C GLY A 15 0.75 1.73 -11.67
N LYS A 16 0.19 0.53 -11.73
CA LYS A 16 -1.07 0.17 -11.08
C LYS A 16 -0.82 -0.78 -9.91
N HIS A 17 -1.35 -0.42 -8.74
CA HIS A 17 -1.44 -1.34 -7.61
C HIS A 17 -2.87 -1.87 -7.50
N SER A 18 -3.05 -3.17 -7.29
CA SER A 18 -4.39 -3.75 -7.19
C SER A 18 -4.78 -3.95 -5.74
N VAL A 19 -5.93 -3.43 -5.32
CA VAL A 19 -6.51 -3.58 -3.98
C VAL A 19 -7.98 -3.99 -4.13
N ASP A 20 -8.36 -5.13 -3.55
CA ASP A 20 -9.69 -5.72 -3.62
C ASP A 20 -10.25 -5.74 -5.06
N PHE A 21 -9.41 -6.15 -6.02
CA PHE A 21 -9.70 -6.23 -7.45
C PHE A 21 -9.94 -4.88 -8.15
N ASN A 22 -9.57 -3.78 -7.52
CA ASN A 22 -9.55 -2.45 -8.14
C ASN A 22 -8.11 -2.00 -8.35
N ASP A 23 -7.81 -1.57 -9.58
CA ASP A 23 -6.50 -1.02 -9.91
C ASP A 23 -6.49 0.49 -9.63
N ILE A 24 -5.52 0.91 -8.84
CA ILE A 24 -5.26 2.31 -8.52
C ILE A 24 -3.93 2.74 -9.12
N GLU A 25 -3.90 3.93 -9.71
CA GLU A 25 -2.66 4.54 -10.21
C GLU A 25 -1.76 4.96 -9.05
N VAL A 26 -0.49 4.59 -9.11
CA VAL A 26 0.53 4.90 -8.10
C VAL A 26 1.72 5.59 -8.75
N ILE A 27 2.15 6.69 -8.14
CA ILE A 27 3.31 7.50 -8.51
C ILE A 27 4.07 7.90 -7.23
N PRO A 28 5.32 8.37 -7.33
CA PRO A 28 6.09 8.75 -6.15
C PRO A 28 5.40 9.85 -5.34
N GLY A 29 5.36 9.69 -4.03
CA GLY A 29 4.66 10.57 -3.10
C GLY A 29 3.22 10.15 -2.79
N HIS A 30 2.63 9.18 -3.51
CA HIS A 30 1.36 8.58 -3.09
C HIS A 30 1.52 7.81 -1.78
N LEU A 31 0.50 7.91 -0.91
CA LEU A 31 0.36 7.10 0.30
C LEU A 31 -0.84 6.17 0.15
N LEU A 32 -0.61 4.88 0.29
CA LEU A 32 -1.66 3.86 0.30
C LEU A 32 -1.88 3.35 1.73
N PHE A 33 -3.11 3.44 2.20
CA PHE A 33 -3.56 2.88 3.46
C PHE A 33 -4.38 1.63 3.19
N MET A 34 -3.96 0.49 3.73
CA MET A 34 -4.71 -0.77 3.65
C MET A 34 -5.13 -1.23 5.03
N ILE A 35 -6.38 -1.68 5.13
CA ILE A 35 -6.95 -2.26 6.33
C ILE A 35 -6.78 -3.78 6.32
N GLN A 36 -6.95 -4.37 7.50
CA GLN A 36 -6.92 -5.81 7.68
C GLN A 36 -7.94 -6.50 6.77
N GLY A 37 -7.57 -7.66 6.22
CA GLY A 37 -8.45 -8.48 5.38
C GLY A 37 -8.48 -8.09 3.90
N GLN A 38 -7.97 -6.91 3.51
CA GLN A 38 -7.88 -6.55 2.09
C GLN A 38 -6.90 -7.48 1.34
N VAL A 39 -7.23 -7.76 0.09
CA VAL A 39 -6.36 -8.50 -0.83
C VAL A 39 -5.65 -7.50 -1.72
N HIS A 40 -4.33 -7.58 -1.78
CA HIS A 40 -3.53 -6.72 -2.64
C HIS A 40 -2.51 -7.51 -3.47
N HIS A 41 -2.09 -6.94 -4.59
CA HIS A 41 -1.18 -7.58 -5.52
C HIS A 41 -0.20 -6.57 -6.12
N PHE A 42 1.08 -6.95 -6.16
CA PHE A 42 2.11 -6.28 -6.92
C PHE A 42 2.28 -6.98 -8.26
N ASP A 43 1.97 -6.27 -9.35
CA ASP A 43 2.26 -6.75 -10.70
C ASP A 43 3.77 -6.64 -10.95
N PRO A 44 4.47 -7.75 -11.27
CA PRO A 44 5.92 -7.76 -11.48
C PRO A 44 6.38 -6.98 -12.73
N LEU A 45 5.46 -6.56 -13.60
CA LEU A 45 5.76 -5.69 -14.74
C LEU A 45 5.77 -4.21 -14.36
N GLU A 46 5.22 -3.86 -13.21
CA GLU A 46 5.16 -2.48 -12.74
C GLU A 46 6.49 -2.05 -12.13
N THR A 47 6.75 -0.74 -12.21
CA THR A 47 8.05 -0.18 -11.83
C THR A 47 8.06 0.50 -10.46
N TYR A 48 6.89 0.65 -9.84
CA TYR A 48 6.79 1.38 -8.58
C TYR A 48 7.49 0.64 -7.44
N ASP A 49 8.12 1.41 -6.57
CA ASP A 49 8.78 0.91 -5.36
C ASP A 49 8.55 1.88 -4.19
N GLY A 50 8.83 1.44 -2.98
CA GLY A 50 8.67 2.25 -1.79
C GLY A 50 8.82 1.51 -0.47
N ALA A 51 8.51 2.24 0.60
CA ALA A 51 8.60 1.73 1.96
C ALA A 51 7.20 1.45 2.51
N ASN A 52 7.05 0.32 3.17
CA ASN A 52 5.85 0.00 3.93
C ASN A 52 6.10 0.00 5.44
N HIS A 53 5.06 0.35 6.18
CA HIS A 53 4.98 0.16 7.61
C HIS A 53 3.73 -0.65 7.94
N CYS A 54 3.95 -1.83 8.51
CA CYS A 54 2.89 -2.75 8.91
C CYS A 54 2.71 -2.71 10.42
N PHE A 55 1.48 -2.61 10.91
CA PHE A 55 1.21 -2.56 12.35
C PHE A 55 -0.10 -3.24 12.73
N TYR A 56 -0.14 -3.77 13.96
CA TYR A 56 -1.30 -4.43 14.55
C TYR A 56 -2.04 -3.46 15.47
N GLY A 57 -3.35 -3.27 15.27
CA GLY A 57 -4.19 -2.50 16.20
C GLY A 57 -3.93 -1.00 16.24
N ARG A 58 -4.43 -0.34 17.29
CA ARG A 58 -4.64 1.12 17.43
C ARG A 58 -3.36 1.92 17.10
N LEU A 59 -3.32 2.52 15.91
CA LEU A 59 -2.34 3.52 15.54
C LEU A 59 -2.62 4.78 16.38
N PHE A 60 -1.73 5.10 17.32
CA PHE A 60 -1.77 6.38 18.01
C PHE A 60 -1.22 7.44 17.05
N LEU A 61 -2.11 8.19 16.40
CA LEU A 61 -1.74 9.45 15.77
C LEU A 61 -1.45 10.45 16.89
N GLN A 62 -0.19 10.60 17.27
CA GLN A 62 0.29 11.79 17.98
C GLN A 62 0.54 12.86 16.90
N ILE A 63 -0.41 13.78 16.77
CA ILE A 63 -0.23 15.08 16.10
C ILE A 63 0.30 16.09 17.10
#